data_AF-A0A1E3XDM2-F1
#
_entry.id   AF-A0A1E3XDM2-F1
#
_cell.length_a   1.000
_cell.length_b   1.000
_cell.length_c   1.000
_cell.angle_alpha   90.00
_cell.angle_beta   90.00
_cell.angle_gamma   90.00
#
_symmetry.space_group_name_H-M   'P 1'
#
loop_
_entity.id
_entity.type
_entity.pdbx_description
1 polymer ?
#
loop_
_entity_poly.entity_id
_entity_poly.type
_entity_poly.pdbx_seq_one_letter_code
_entity_poly.pdbx_strand_id
1 'polypeptide(L)'
;MSHIIDNKIQNVVFLSGDVHCSNVAKITFSGSEDAEKLKAYSITSSAFYWPFWFADGEPSNFVHDSKQQNDTFVIDNAGKIKMDYTAMNFTQKDNFCQVDVDLPNNRIEVRAIDQKGKLIVKSMLKLA
;
A
#
# COMPACT_ATOMS: atom_id res chain seq x y z
N MET A 1 -10.98 -10.09 -1.95
CA MET A 1 -10.24 -10.14 -0.67
C MET A 1 -10.50 -11.43 0.10
N SER A 2 -11.75 -11.93 0.16
CA SER A 2 -12.08 -13.24 0.76
C SER A 2 -11.17 -14.38 0.33
N HIS A 3 -10.90 -14.54 -0.97
CA HIS A 3 -10.03 -15.60 -1.48
C HIS A 3 -8.61 -15.60 -0.87
N ILE A 4 -8.03 -14.43 -0.60
CA ILE A 4 -6.71 -14.31 0.05
C ILE A 4 -6.76 -14.86 1.47
N ILE A 5 -7.85 -14.57 2.20
CA ILE A 5 -8.05 -15.00 3.58
C ILE A 5 -8.36 -16.49 3.63
N ASP A 6 -9.34 -16.94 2.85
CA ASP A 6 -9.81 -18.32 2.81
C ASP A 6 -8.68 -19.30 2.46
N ASN A 7 -7.73 -18.86 1.61
CA ASN A 7 -6.59 -19.67 1.18
C ASN A 7 -5.27 -19.31 1.89
N LYS A 8 -5.33 -18.45 2.91
CA LYS A 8 -4.17 -18.04 3.72
C LYS A 8 -2.98 -17.54 2.90
N ILE A 9 -3.25 -16.79 1.82
CA ILE A 9 -2.23 -16.33 0.88
C ILE A 9 -1.42 -15.20 1.53
N GLN A 10 -0.13 -15.46 1.78
CA GLN A 10 0.79 -14.52 2.42
C GLN A 10 1.47 -13.59 1.43
N ASN A 11 1.92 -12.44 1.94
CA ASN A 11 2.82 -11.52 1.24
C ASN A 11 2.23 -10.98 -0.08
N VAL A 12 0.92 -10.72 -0.12
CA VAL A 12 0.26 -10.16 -1.30
C VAL A 12 0.63 -8.69 -1.46
N VAL A 13 1.11 -8.30 -2.64
CA VAL A 13 1.44 -6.91 -2.97
C VAL A 13 0.64 -6.48 -4.19
N PHE A 14 -0.18 -5.45 -4.03
CA PHE A 14 -0.86 -4.79 -5.13
C PHE A 14 0.02 -3.68 -5.68
N LEU A 15 0.21 -3.64 -7.01
CA LEU A 15 0.91 -2.58 -7.70
C LEU A 15 -0.11 -1.78 -8.51
N SER A 16 -0.20 -0.48 -8.24
CA SER A 16 -1.17 0.43 -8.83
C SER A 16 -0.50 1.73 -9.31
N GLY A 17 -1.25 2.53 -10.05
CA GLY A 17 -0.87 3.86 -10.49
C GLY A 17 -2.11 4.70 -10.76
N ASP A 18 -2.11 5.48 -11.85
CA ASP A 18 -3.21 6.36 -12.32
C ASP A 18 -3.42 7.62 -11.46
N VAL A 19 -3.45 7.48 -10.15
CA VAL A 19 -3.49 8.62 -9.24
C VAL A 19 -2.10 9.23 -9.15
N HIS A 20 -1.97 10.54 -9.43
CA HIS A 20 -0.71 11.29 -9.51
C HIS A 20 -0.01 11.44 -8.15
N CYS A 21 0.40 10.31 -7.59
CA CYS A 21 1.13 10.21 -6.36
C CYS A 21 1.82 8.85 -6.27
N SER A 22 2.82 8.79 -5.41
CA SER A 22 3.36 7.54 -4.92
C SER A 22 3.09 7.43 -3.44
N ASN A 23 2.60 6.28 -2.99
CA ASN A 23 2.42 5.96 -1.59
C ASN A 23 2.51 4.44 -1.37
N VAL A 24 2.65 4.05 -0.11
CA VAL A 24 2.58 2.64 0.29
C VAL A 24 1.55 2.50 1.39
N ALA A 25 0.68 1.51 1.25
CA ALA A 25 -0.28 1.12 2.28
C ALA A 25 0.03 -0.27 2.81
N LYS A 26 0.07 -0.38 4.14
CA LYS A 26 0.03 -1.68 4.83
C LYS A 26 -1.43 -2.06 5.05
N ILE A 27 -1.81 -3.26 4.63
CA ILE A 27 -3.15 -3.81 4.83
C ILE A 27 -3.08 -4.82 5.97
N THR A 28 -4.03 -4.76 6.87
CA THR A 28 -4.19 -5.69 8.00
C THR A 28 -5.60 -6.22 8.06
N PHE A 29 -5.74 -7.43 8.56
CA PHE A 29 -7.03 -8.09 8.71
C PHE A 29 -7.27 -8.46 10.16
N SER A 30 -8.53 -8.53 10.58
CA SER A 30 -8.92 -8.96 11.93
C SER A 30 -10.23 -9.75 11.91
N GLY A 31 -10.54 -10.43 13.02
CA GLY A 31 -11.75 -11.25 13.16
C GLY A 31 -11.50 -12.76 13.12
N SER A 32 -10.25 -13.19 12.89
CA SER A 32 -9.77 -14.56 13.14
C SER A 32 -8.25 -14.58 13.29
N GLU A 33 -7.72 -15.59 13.99
CA GLU A 33 -6.27 -15.75 14.20
C GLU A 33 -5.51 -15.94 12.87
N ASP A 34 -6.10 -16.66 11.91
CA ASP A 34 -5.51 -16.85 10.58
C ASP A 34 -5.44 -15.52 9.81
N ALA A 35 -6.51 -14.71 9.85
CA ALA A 35 -6.54 -13.42 9.17
C ALA A 35 -5.53 -12.43 9.75
N GLU A 36 -5.37 -12.38 11.08
CA GLU A 36 -4.44 -11.48 11.76
C GLU A 36 -2.96 -11.75 11.42
N LYS A 37 -2.64 -12.96 10.95
CA LYS A 37 -1.29 -13.34 10.51
C LYS A 37 -0.99 -12.95 9.06
N LEU A 38 -1.99 -12.57 8.27
CA LEU A 38 -1.80 -12.24 6.86
C LEU A 38 -1.11 -10.89 6.70
N LYS A 39 -0.16 -10.85 5.77
CA LYS A 39 0.49 -9.60 5.35
C LYS A 39 0.14 -9.27 3.91
N ALA A 40 -0.40 -8.07 3.72
CA ALA A 40 -0.66 -7.52 2.41
C ALA A 40 -0.25 -6.04 2.35
N TYR A 41 0.10 -5.59 1.14
CA TYR A 41 0.56 -4.23 0.87
C TYR A 41 -0.04 -3.72 -0.44
N SER A 42 -0.22 -2.40 -0.53
CA SER A 42 -0.48 -1.70 -1.78
C SER A 42 0.63 -0.71 -2.03
N ILE A 43 1.18 -0.69 -3.24
CA ILE A 43 2.18 0.27 -3.69
C ILE A 43 1.60 1.00 -4.88
N THR A 44 1.37 2.30 -4.71
CA THR A 44 0.98 3.17 -5.81
C THR A 44 2.22 3.85 -6.34
N SER A 45 2.42 3.79 -7.65
CA SER A 45 3.45 4.54 -8.36
C SER A 45 2.81 5.67 -9.14
N SER A 46 3.41 6.85 -9.06
CA SER A 46 3.12 7.92 -10.00
C SER A 46 3.54 7.53 -11.42
N ALA A 47 2.90 8.14 -12.41
CA ALA A 47 3.39 8.16 -13.78
C ALA A 47 4.37 9.35 -13.89
N PHE A 48 5.56 9.14 -14.46
CA PHE A 48 6.62 10.14 -14.64
C PHE A 48 6.23 11.51 -15.22
N TYR A 49 4.99 11.65 -15.69
CA TYR A 49 4.46 12.86 -16.27
C TYR A 49 2.98 13.00 -15.93
N TRP A 50 2.65 14.03 -15.17
CA TRP A 50 1.27 14.44 -14.92
C TRP A 50 1.14 15.97 -14.93
N PRO A 51 0.72 16.56 -16.05
CA PRO A 51 0.60 18.01 -16.19
C PRO A 51 -0.72 18.56 -15.61
N PHE A 52 -1.56 17.72 -14.98
CA PHE A 52 -2.92 18.04 -14.59
C PHE A 52 -3.02 18.33 -13.08
N TRP A 53 -2.46 19.46 -12.64
CA TRP A 53 -2.44 19.89 -11.23
C TRP A 53 -3.84 19.94 -10.57
N PHE A 54 -4.90 20.13 -11.35
CA PHE A 54 -6.27 20.14 -10.85
C PHE A 54 -6.80 18.74 -10.45
N ALA A 55 -6.09 17.68 -10.85
CA ALA A 55 -6.38 16.30 -10.52
C ALA A 55 -5.36 15.72 -9.52
N ASP A 56 -4.56 16.59 -8.90
CA ASP A 56 -3.65 16.23 -7.83
C ASP A 56 -4.45 15.74 -6.62
N GLY A 57 -4.05 14.59 -6.09
CA GLY A 57 -4.61 14.06 -4.86
C GLY A 57 -4.20 14.90 -3.64
N GLU A 58 -5.14 15.32 -2.80
CA GLU A 58 -4.80 16.00 -1.55
C GLU A 58 -4.09 15.03 -0.59
N PRO A 59 -2.85 15.31 -0.11
CA PRO A 59 -2.10 14.40 0.77
C PRO A 59 -2.87 13.84 1.96
N SER A 60 -3.77 14.62 2.57
CA SER A 60 -4.60 14.18 3.70
C SER A 60 -5.57 13.04 3.35
N ASN A 61 -5.88 12.87 2.06
CA ASN A 61 -6.68 11.74 1.57
C ASN A 61 -5.83 10.46 1.36
N PHE A 62 -4.50 10.56 1.30
CA PHE A 62 -3.61 9.44 0.96
C PHE A 62 -2.66 9.03 2.08
N VAL A 63 -2.42 9.90 3.07
CA VAL A 63 -1.82 9.52 4.35
C VAL A 63 -2.96 9.27 5.32
N HIS A 64 -3.26 8.00 5.53
CA HIS A 64 -4.55 7.60 6.11
C HIS A 64 -4.37 6.37 6.99
N ASP A 65 -5.06 6.36 8.14
CA ASP A 65 -5.20 5.18 8.99
C ASP A 65 -6.69 4.91 9.17
N SER A 66 -7.16 3.83 8.55
CA SER A 66 -8.59 3.51 8.52
C SER A 66 -9.17 3.31 9.91
N LYS A 67 -8.39 2.80 10.87
CA LYS A 67 -8.87 2.59 12.25
C LYS A 67 -9.09 3.90 12.98
N GLN A 68 -8.19 4.86 12.78
CA GLN A 68 -8.29 6.17 13.45
C GLN A 68 -9.41 7.03 12.87
N GLN A 69 -9.79 6.77 11.61
CA GLN A 69 -10.79 7.54 10.89
C GLN A 69 -12.15 6.83 10.76
N ASN A 70 -12.32 5.67 11.41
CA ASN A 70 -13.51 4.83 11.32
C ASN A 70 -13.88 4.41 9.88
N ASP A 71 -12.88 4.18 9.03
CA ASP A 71 -12.98 3.74 7.63
C ASP A 71 -12.64 2.24 7.47
N THR A 72 -13.04 1.41 8.45
CA THR A 72 -12.79 -0.04 8.42
C THR A 72 -13.75 -0.74 7.46
N PHE A 73 -13.23 -1.62 6.61
CA PHE A 73 -14.05 -2.41 5.69
C PHE A 73 -14.46 -3.75 6.30
N VAL A 74 -15.71 -4.14 6.11
CA VAL A 74 -16.18 -5.51 6.33
C VAL A 74 -16.11 -6.26 5.00
N ILE A 75 -15.34 -7.34 4.93
CA ILE A 75 -14.94 -7.94 3.64
C ILE A 75 -15.36 -9.41 3.47
N ASP A 76 -16.03 -9.97 4.47
CA ASP A 76 -16.68 -11.28 4.38
C ASP A 76 -18.21 -11.14 4.46
N ASN A 77 -18.93 -12.11 3.89
CA ASN A 77 -20.38 -12.11 3.89
C ASN A 77 -20.97 -12.34 5.30
N ALA A 78 -20.19 -12.92 6.22
CA ALA A 78 -20.61 -13.16 7.60
C ALA A 78 -20.43 -11.94 8.52
N GLY A 79 -19.82 -10.86 8.02
CA GLY A 79 -19.60 -9.64 8.79
C GLY A 79 -18.56 -9.73 9.90
N LYS A 80 -17.72 -10.78 9.88
CA LYS A 80 -16.74 -11.06 10.94
C LYS A 80 -15.36 -10.52 10.60
N ILE A 81 -14.96 -10.62 9.33
CA ILE A 81 -13.62 -10.25 8.90
C ILE A 81 -13.59 -8.79 8.49
N LYS A 82 -12.70 -8.06 9.16
CA LYS A 82 -12.46 -6.65 8.92
C LYS A 82 -11.12 -6.45 8.24
N MET A 83 -11.06 -5.46 7.35
CA MET A 83 -9.84 -5.00 6.69
C MET A 83 -9.60 -3.55 7.05
N ASP A 84 -8.36 -3.28 7.44
CA ASP A 84 -7.86 -1.96 7.75
C ASP A 84 -6.58 -1.69 6.96
N TYR A 85 -6.26 -0.43 6.75
CA TYR A 85 -5.04 -0.02 6.09
C TYR A 85 -4.40 1.20 6.74
N THR A 86 -3.08 1.27 6.65
CA THR A 86 -2.28 2.45 6.99
C THR A 86 -1.47 2.85 5.77
N ALA A 87 -1.85 3.96 5.13
CA ALA A 87 -1.18 4.54 3.99
C ALA A 87 -0.19 5.63 4.42
N MET A 88 1.01 5.59 3.86
CA MET A 88 2.14 6.43 4.26
C MET A 88 3.08 6.72 3.10
N ASN A 89 4.10 7.55 3.37
CA ASN A 89 5.18 7.87 2.44
C ASN A 89 4.67 8.44 1.11
N PHE A 90 3.68 9.32 1.21
CA PHE A 90 3.06 10.01 0.09
C PHE A 90 4.01 11.02 -0.57
N THR A 91 4.00 11.08 -1.89
CA THR A 91 4.63 12.17 -2.66
C THR A 91 3.91 12.40 -4.00
N GLN A 92 3.84 13.65 -4.45
CA GLN A 92 3.30 14.07 -5.77
C GLN A 92 4.38 14.63 -6.69
N LYS A 93 5.64 14.45 -6.35
CA LYS A 93 6.72 14.79 -7.28
C LYS A 93 6.67 13.80 -8.44
N ASP A 94 7.04 14.24 -9.64
CA ASP A 94 7.25 13.32 -10.78
C ASP A 94 8.24 12.23 -10.38
N ASN A 95 7.76 10.99 -10.35
CA ASN A 95 8.53 9.86 -9.88
C ASN A 95 7.98 8.53 -10.42
N PHE A 96 8.72 7.47 -10.14
CA PHE A 96 8.27 6.09 -10.27
C PHE A 96 8.71 5.29 -9.05
N CYS A 97 7.98 4.22 -8.73
CA CYS A 97 8.37 3.29 -7.68
C CYS A 97 9.23 2.16 -8.24
N GLN A 98 10.45 2.03 -7.73
CA GLN A 98 11.26 0.80 -7.83
C GLN A 98 10.94 -0.11 -6.64
N VAL A 99 10.77 -1.40 -6.90
CA VAL A 99 10.49 -2.42 -5.89
C VAL A 99 11.59 -3.48 -5.92
N ASP A 100 12.35 -3.61 -4.84
CA ASP A 100 13.37 -4.63 -4.68
C ASP A 100 12.90 -5.66 -3.64
N VAL A 101 12.94 -6.94 -4.03
CA VAL A 101 12.54 -8.04 -3.15
C VAL A 101 13.79 -8.73 -2.61
N ASP A 102 13.93 -8.72 -1.29
CA ASP A 102 15.03 -9.33 -0.56
C ASP A 102 14.47 -10.51 0.25
N LEU A 103 14.35 -11.66 -0.42
CA LEU A 103 13.84 -12.90 0.16
C LEU A 103 14.69 -13.40 1.34
N PRO A 104 16.04 -13.38 1.30
CA PRO A 104 16.85 -13.81 2.45
C PRO A 104 16.52 -13.05 3.74
N ASN A 105 16.13 -11.78 3.63
CA ASN A 105 15.77 -10.94 4.79
C ASN A 105 14.25 -10.75 4.95
N ASN A 106 13.42 -11.49 4.20
CA ASN A 106 11.96 -11.39 4.20
C ASN A 106 11.47 -9.94 4.13
N ARG A 107 11.99 -9.16 3.18
CA ARG A 107 11.62 -7.75 3.06
C ARG A 107 11.48 -7.30 1.61
N ILE A 108 10.68 -6.26 1.43
CA ILE A 108 10.57 -5.51 0.18
C ILE A 108 10.98 -4.08 0.47
N GLU A 109 11.86 -3.56 -0.36
CA GLU A 109 12.23 -2.15 -0.38
C GLU A 109 11.48 -1.46 -1.54
N VAL A 110 10.76 -0.39 -1.21
CA VAL A 110 10.04 0.43 -2.18
C VAL A 110 10.66 1.81 -2.21
N ARG A 111 11.07 2.27 -3.38
CA ARG A 111 11.76 3.55 -3.58
C ARG A 111 11.02 4.37 -4.62
N ALA A 112 10.52 5.54 -4.23
CA ALA A 112 10.09 6.55 -5.19
C ALA A 112 11.32 7.31 -5.70
N ILE A 113 11.55 7.30 -7.00
CA ILE A 113 12.76 7.84 -7.64
C ILE A 113 12.32 8.89 -8.68
N ASP A 114 12.98 10.04 -8.69
CA ASP A 114 12.69 11.08 -9.67
C ASP A 114 13.28 10.77 -11.07
N GLN A 115 12.93 11.59 -12.06
CA GLN A 115 13.44 11.49 -13.43
C GLN A 115 14.98 11.57 -13.57
N LYS A 116 15.70 12.05 -12.54
CA LYS A 116 17.17 12.13 -12.51
C LYS A 116 17.79 10.92 -11.80
N GLY A 117 16.99 9.94 -11.38
CA GLY A 117 17.45 8.79 -10.61
C GLY A 117 17.66 9.09 -9.12
N LYS A 118 17.23 10.26 -8.62
CA LYS A 118 17.38 10.62 -7.21
C LYS A 118 16.24 10.03 -6.38
N LEU A 119 16.60 9.40 -5.26
CA LEU A 119 15.65 8.92 -4.27
C LEU A 119 14.85 10.08 -3.65
N ILE A 120 13.52 9.94 -3.63
CA ILE A 120 12.59 10.87 -2.98
C ILE A 120 12.17 10.33 -1.61
N VAL A 121 11.61 9.12 -1.59
CA VAL A 121 11.15 8.45 -0.38
C VAL A 121 11.37 6.94 -0.48
N LYS A 122 11.58 6.31 0.67
CA LYS A 122 11.84 4.87 0.81
C LYS A 122 10.92 4.26 1.86
N SER A 123 10.38 3.08 1.57
CA SER A 123 9.58 2.27 2.49
C SER A 123 10.18 0.87 2.61
N MET A 124 10.22 0.33 3.83
CA MET A 124 10.63 -1.05 4.10
C MET A 124 9.42 -1.86 4.55
N LEU A 125 9.07 -2.90 3.79
CA LEU A 125 7.94 -3.78 4.06
C LEU A 125 8.47 -5.12 4.54
N LYS A 126 7.92 -5.64 5.63
CA LYS A 126 8.37 -6.91 6.25
C LYS A 126 7.43 -8.04 5.87
N LEU A 127 7.90 -8.98 5.07
CA LEU A 127 7.18 -10.18 4.69
C LEU A 127 7.02 -11.14 5.89
N ALA A 128 6.05 -12.04 5.80
CA ALA A 128 5.70 -13.03 6.83
C ALA A 128 6.90 -13.89 7.20
#